data_AF-A0A965IKP3-F1
#
_entry.id   AF-A0A965IKP3-F1
#
_cell.length_a   1.000
_cell.length_b   1.000
_cell.length_c   1.000
_cell.angle_alpha   90.00
_cell.angle_beta   90.00
_cell.angle_gamma   90.00
#
_symmetry.space_group_name_H-M   'P 1'
#
loop_
_entity.id
_entity.type
_entity.pdbx_description
1 polymer ?
#
loop_
_entity_poly.entity_id
_entity_poly.type
_entity_poly.pdbx_seq_one_letter_code
_entity_poly.pdbx_strand_id
1 'polypeptide(L)'
;MNDYRLQFPDEASWWAAADAQGWVAYEYYPQESVAMGEEQAPPVVKNKWLDTNGRDFSVIGTIYKPTGNLLQQGEMQVPEMAAVPGFHVNVRLHHDVLPEALAANRIMPANPVRSFAGGWFEGA
;
A
#
# COMPACT_ATOMS: atom_id res chain seq x y z
N MET A 1 -0.94 -17.56 -8.09
CA MET A 1 -1.38 -16.53 -7.14
C MET A 1 -0.36 -16.48 -6.03
N ASN A 2 0.28 -15.31 -5.87
CA ASN A 2 1.41 -15.10 -4.97
C ASN A 2 1.09 -13.93 -4.04
N ASP A 3 1.22 -14.15 -2.74
CA ASP A 3 0.93 -13.18 -1.70
C ASP A 3 2.23 -12.63 -1.11
N TYR A 4 2.27 -11.32 -0.91
CA TYR A 4 3.41 -10.59 -0.38
C TYR A 4 2.96 -9.63 0.72
N ARG A 5 3.75 -9.51 1.79
CA ARG A 5 3.57 -8.50 2.84
C ARG A 5 4.72 -7.52 2.71
N LEU A 6 4.37 -6.26 2.52
CA LEU A 6 5.33 -5.19 2.31
C LEU A 6 5.24 -4.20 3.46
N GLN A 7 6.39 -3.64 3.83
CA GLN A 7 6.53 -2.58 4.81
C GLN A 7 7.35 -1.45 4.19
N PHE A 8 6.78 -0.25 4.22
CA PHE A 8 7.41 0.98 3.74
C PHE A 8 7.64 1.94 4.92
N PRO A 9 8.51 2.95 4.79
CA PRO A 9 8.66 3.99 5.80
C PRO A 9 7.34 4.73 6.07
N ASP A 10 6.60 5.04 5.01
CA ASP A 10 5.35 5.79 5.05
C ASP A 10 4.47 5.49 3.81
N GLU A 11 3.27 6.07 3.79
CA GLU A 11 2.32 5.93 2.68
C GLU A 11 2.87 6.49 1.36
N ALA A 12 3.58 7.62 1.40
CA ALA A 12 4.12 8.26 0.20
C ALA A 12 5.14 7.36 -0.51
N SER A 13 6.00 6.70 0.27
CA SER A 13 6.99 5.73 -0.21
C SER A 13 6.33 4.52 -0.86
N TRP A 14 5.22 4.02 -0.30
CA TRP A 14 4.42 2.96 -0.93
C TRP A 14 3.88 3.41 -2.28
N TRP A 15 3.19 4.55 -2.33
CA TRP A 15 2.60 5.04 -3.57
C TRP A 15 3.63 5.33 -4.66
N ALA A 16 4.78 5.90 -4.29
CA ALA A 16 5.88 6.12 -5.23
C ALA A 16 6.44 4.80 -5.77
N ALA A 17 6.61 3.79 -4.91
CA ALA A 17 7.12 2.49 -5.31
C ALA A 17 6.12 1.74 -6.21
N ALA A 18 4.82 1.77 -5.89
CA ALA A 18 3.77 1.18 -6.71
C ALA A 18 3.68 1.87 -8.10
N ASP A 19 3.74 3.20 -8.13
CA ASP A 19 3.72 3.98 -9.36
C ASP A 19 4.92 3.69 -10.26
N ALA A 20 6.12 3.56 -9.67
CA ALA A 20 7.33 3.18 -10.40
C ALA A 20 7.23 1.79 -11.04
N GLN A 21 6.34 0.91 -10.58
CA GLN A 21 6.05 -0.39 -11.19
C GLN A 21 4.87 -0.34 -12.18
N GLY A 22 4.30 0.84 -12.44
CA GLY A 22 3.11 0.99 -13.28
C GLY A 22 1.84 0.43 -12.63
N TRP A 23 1.78 0.34 -11.30
CA TRP A 23 0.60 -0.16 -10.57
C TRP A 23 -0.37 0.94 -10.17
N VAL A 24 -0.14 2.16 -10.65
CA VAL A 24 -0.98 3.33 -10.37
C VAL A 24 -1.57 3.82 -11.67
N ALA A 25 -2.89 3.97 -11.66
CA ALA A 25 -3.65 4.56 -12.75
C ALA A 25 -4.03 6.00 -12.42
N TYR A 26 -4.15 6.80 -13.48
CA TYR A 26 -4.44 8.23 -13.42
C TYR A 26 -5.62 8.56 -14.33
N GLU A 27 -6.52 9.39 -13.83
CA GLU A 27 -7.49 10.13 -14.63
C GLU A 27 -7.07 11.60 -14.63
N TYR A 28 -7.05 12.24 -15.79
CA TYR A 28 -6.69 13.65 -15.94
C TYR A 28 -7.92 14.48 -16.27
N TYR A 29 -7.90 15.77 -15.90
CA TYR A 29 -8.89 16.71 -16.41
C TYR A 29 -8.75 16.84 -17.93
N PRO A 30 -9.87 17.06 -18.67
CA PRO A 30 -9.81 17.36 -20.09
C PRO A 30 -8.89 18.55 -20.34
N GLN A 31 -7.97 18.41 -21.29
CA GLN A 31 -7.11 19.50 -21.71
C GLN A 31 -7.71 20.16 -22.95
N GLU A 32 -7.82 21.48 -22.91
CA GLU A 32 -8.15 22.25 -24.10
C GLU A 32 -6.95 22.21 -25.07
N SER A 33 -7.24 22.07 -26.36
CA SER A 33 -6.22 22.16 -27.40
C SER A 33 -5.76 23.61 -27.56
N VAL A 34 -4.47 23.86 -27.47
CA VAL A 34 -3.89 25.18 -27.72
C VAL A 34 -3.59 25.41 -29.21
N ALA A 35 -3.40 26.67 -29.62
CA ALA A 35 -3.08 26.99 -30.99
C ALA A 35 -1.70 26.42 -31.40
N MET A 36 -1.48 26.21 -32.69
CA MET A 36 -0.21 25.71 -33.20
C MET A 36 0.91 26.71 -32.88
N GLY A 37 1.90 26.28 -32.08
CA GLY A 37 3.01 27.12 -31.62
C GLY A 37 2.88 27.61 -30.18
N GLU A 38 1.74 27.37 -29.52
CA GLU A 38 1.57 27.62 -28.09
C GLU A 38 1.96 26.39 -27.25
N GLU A 39 2.46 26.63 -26.04
CA GLU A 39 2.83 25.57 -25.12
C GLU A 39 1.58 24.99 -24.43
N GLN A 40 1.39 23.69 -24.53
CA GLN A 40 0.33 22.99 -23.82
C GLN A 40 0.64 22.98 -22.32
N ALA A 41 -0.31 23.42 -21.49
CA ALA A 41 -0.17 23.31 -20.04
C ALA A 41 0.02 21.83 -19.62
N PRO A 42 0.77 21.56 -18.53
CA PRO A 42 0.91 20.20 -18.04
C PRO A 42 -0.45 19.62 -17.63
N PRO A 43 -0.69 18.32 -17.87
CA PRO A 43 -1.94 17.69 -17.50
C PRO A 43 -2.14 17.70 -15.99
N VAL A 44 -3.35 18.05 -15.56
CA VAL A 44 -3.74 18.05 -14.14
C VAL A 44 -4.42 16.74 -13.81
N VAL A 45 -3.88 16.03 -12.82
CA VAL A 45 -4.47 14.77 -12.31
C VAL A 45 -5.79 15.09 -11.62
N LYS A 46 -6.85 14.42 -12.04
CA LYS A 46 -8.17 14.43 -11.41
C LYS A 46 -8.29 13.35 -10.35
N ASN A 47 -7.99 12.10 -10.71
CA ASN A 47 -8.04 10.96 -9.81
C ASN A 47 -6.78 10.10 -9.95
N LYS A 48 -6.41 9.42 -8.86
CA LYS A 48 -5.30 8.48 -8.77
C LYS A 48 -5.75 7.26 -7.97
N TRP A 49 -5.50 6.05 -8.46
CA TRP A 49 -5.84 4.81 -7.76
C TRP A 49 -4.85 3.68 -8.08
N LEU A 50 -4.85 2.62 -7.28
CA LEU A 50 -4.10 1.40 -7.55
C LEU A 50 -4.81 0.61 -8.66
N ASP A 51 -4.08 0.26 -9.73
CA ASP A 51 -4.58 -0.59 -10.80
C ASP A 51 -4.66 -2.05 -10.33
N THR A 52 -5.88 -2.58 -10.23
CA THR A 52 -6.18 -3.92 -9.75
C THR A 52 -6.20 -4.97 -10.86
N ASN A 53 -5.81 -4.63 -12.09
CA ASN A 53 -5.76 -5.62 -13.16
C ASN A 53 -4.69 -6.69 -12.90
N GLY A 54 -5.14 -7.90 -12.54
CA GLY A 54 -4.27 -9.02 -12.18
C GLY A 54 -3.64 -8.91 -10.77
N ARG A 55 -4.12 -7.98 -9.93
CA ARG A 55 -3.56 -7.69 -8.60
C ARG A 55 -4.65 -7.35 -7.58
N ASP A 56 -4.50 -7.83 -6.36
CA ASP A 56 -5.29 -7.33 -5.22
C ASP A 56 -4.39 -6.62 -4.22
N PHE A 57 -4.91 -5.53 -3.65
CA PHE A 57 -4.24 -4.77 -2.61
C PHE A 57 -5.08 -4.76 -1.33
N SER A 58 -4.40 -4.97 -0.21
CA SER A 58 -4.93 -4.66 1.11
C SER A 58 -3.98 -3.66 1.75
N VAL A 59 -4.27 -2.38 1.56
CA VAL A 59 -3.57 -1.27 2.22
C VAL A 59 -4.00 -1.25 3.69
N ILE A 60 -3.06 -1.52 4.59
CA ILE A 60 -3.31 -1.63 6.04
C ILE A 60 -2.91 -0.34 6.74
N GLY A 61 -1.80 0.26 6.33
CA GLY A 61 -1.23 1.45 6.94
C GLY A 61 -0.45 1.15 8.22
N THR A 62 -0.49 2.07 9.18
CA THR A 62 0.17 1.90 10.47
C THR A 62 -0.60 0.90 11.34
N ILE A 63 0.09 -0.13 11.81
CA ILE A 63 -0.48 -1.14 12.70
C ILE A 63 -0.29 -0.71 14.14
N TYR A 64 -1.32 -0.79 14.98
CA TYR A 64 -1.21 -0.56 16.43
C TYR A 64 -1.41 -1.87 17.18
N LYS A 65 -0.54 -2.18 18.15
CA LYS A 65 -0.60 -3.39 18.99
C LYS A 65 -0.56 -3.04 20.48
N PRO A 66 -1.21 -3.84 21.34
CA PRO A 66 -1.08 -3.67 22.78
C PRO A 66 0.38 -3.80 23.23
N THR A 67 0.83 -2.92 24.13
CA THR A 67 2.17 -2.98 24.72
C THR A 67 2.29 -4.02 25.84
N GLY A 68 1.14 -4.45 26.38
CA GLY A 68 1.04 -5.28 27.59
C GLY A 68 0.72 -4.48 28.86
N ASN A 69 0.82 -3.14 28.81
CA ASN A 69 0.38 -2.28 29.90
C ASN A 69 -1.12 -1.94 29.77
N LEU A 70 -1.71 -1.54 30.90
CA LEU A 70 -3.07 -1.03 30.98
C LEU A 70 -3.03 0.45 31.37
N LEU A 71 -3.82 1.27 30.68
CA LEU A 71 -4.06 2.67 31.02
C LEU A 71 -5.35 2.78 31.83
N GLN A 72 -5.31 3.54 32.92
CA GLN A 72 -6.50 3.86 33.70
C GLN A 72 -7.26 5.02 33.03
N GLN A 73 -8.52 4.80 32.66
CA GLN A 73 -9.44 5.83 32.17
C GLN A 73 -10.71 5.84 33.01
N GLY A 74 -10.72 6.69 34.04
CA GLY A 74 -11.80 6.71 35.03
C GLY A 74 -11.86 5.39 35.79
N GLU A 75 -13.01 4.72 35.77
CA GLU A 75 -13.22 3.40 36.38
C GLU A 75 -12.86 2.23 35.44
N MET A 76 -12.48 2.51 34.19
CA MET A 76 -12.14 1.48 33.19
C MET A 76 -10.63 1.35 32.98
N GLN A 77 -10.19 0.15 32.61
CA GLN A 77 -8.85 -0.13 32.13
C GLN A 77 -8.88 -0.47 30.65
N VAL A 78 -8.02 0.21 29.88
CA VAL A 78 -7.87 -0.02 28.44
C VAL A 78 -6.42 -0.41 28.14
N PRO A 79 -6.17 -1.31 27.18
CA PRO A 79 -4.80 -1.62 26.76
C PRO A 79 -4.08 -0.37 26.25
N GLU A 80 -2.85 -0.17 26.70
CA GLU A 80 -1.96 0.78 26.06
C GLU A 80 -1.58 0.26 24.67
N MET A 81 -1.74 1.09 23.64
CA MET A 81 -1.48 0.73 22.25
C MET A 81 -0.24 1.47 21.74
N ALA A 82 0.67 0.77 21.06
CA ALA A 82 1.82 1.37 20.39
C ALA A 82 1.82 1.05 18.90
N ALA A 83 2.33 1.99 18.10
CA ALA A 83 2.51 1.80 16.67
C ALA A 83 3.64 0.81 16.39
N VAL A 84 3.39 -0.16 15.53
CA VAL A 84 4.42 -0.93 14.85
C VAL A 84 5.01 -0.03 13.77
N PRO A 85 6.34 0.16 13.70
CA PRO A 85 6.97 1.05 12.73
C PRO A 85 6.56 0.77 11.29
N GLY A 86 6.43 1.82 10.47
CA GLY A 86 6.21 1.72 9.04
C GLY A 86 4.75 1.56 8.59
N PHE A 87 4.58 1.59 7.27
CA PHE A 87 3.31 1.49 6.55
C PHE A 87 3.19 0.13 5.87
N HIS A 88 2.11 -0.59 6.17
CA HIS A 88 1.98 -1.99 5.79
C HIS A 88 0.97 -2.17 4.65
N VAL A 89 1.33 -2.98 3.67
CA VAL A 89 0.47 -3.35 2.54
C VAL A 89 0.62 -4.83 2.24
N ASN A 90 -0.49 -5.51 2.05
CA ASN A 90 -0.47 -6.85 1.45
C ASN A 90 -0.79 -6.73 -0.04
N VAL A 91 -0.01 -7.41 -0.87
CA VAL A 91 -0.21 -7.48 -2.32
C VAL A 91 -0.40 -8.94 -2.72
N ARG A 92 -1.42 -9.20 -3.55
CA ARG A 92 -1.66 -10.50 -4.16
C ARG A 92 -1.55 -10.35 -5.66
N LEU A 93 -0.66 -11.13 -6.27
CA LEU A 93 -0.42 -11.15 -7.71
C LEU A 93 -0.99 -12.44 -8.29
N HIS A 94 -1.90 -12.32 -9.26
CA HIS A 94 -2.62 -13.47 -9.80
C HIS A 94 -1.76 -14.28 -10.77
N HIS A 95 -1.00 -13.58 -11.61
CA HIS A 95 -0.24 -14.15 -12.73
C HIS A 95 1.24 -13.72 -12.75
N ASP A 96 1.68 -12.91 -11.78
CA ASP A 96 3.03 -12.34 -11.70
C ASP A 96 3.75 -12.70 -10.39
N VAL A 97 5.03 -12.39 -10.34
CA VAL A 97 5.85 -12.38 -9.11
C VAL A 97 6.13 -10.95 -8.67
N LEU A 98 6.49 -10.77 -7.40
CA LEU A 98 6.82 -9.45 -6.86
C LEU A 98 8.03 -8.86 -7.62
N PRO A 99 7.93 -7.63 -8.18
CA PRO A 99 9.06 -6.96 -8.79
C PRO A 99 10.23 -6.80 -7.81
N GLU A 100 11.46 -6.95 -8.30
CA GLU A 100 12.67 -6.87 -7.48
C GLU A 100 12.77 -5.55 -6.70
N ALA A 101 12.36 -4.44 -7.32
CA ALA A 101 12.32 -3.12 -6.67
C ALA A 101 11.41 -3.06 -5.42
N LEU A 102 10.38 -3.91 -5.35
CA LEU A 102 9.49 -4.03 -4.19
C LEU A 102 9.93 -5.12 -3.22
N ALA A 103 10.74 -6.08 -3.66
CA ALA A 103 11.21 -7.20 -2.85
C ALA A 103 12.02 -6.75 -1.62
N ALA A 104 12.72 -5.62 -1.70
CA ALA A 104 13.43 -5.01 -0.56
C ALA A 104 12.50 -4.60 0.60
N ASN A 105 11.21 -4.39 0.33
CA ASN A 105 10.21 -4.00 1.33
C ASN A 105 9.46 -5.23 1.88
N ARG A 106 9.78 -6.44 1.43
CA ARG A 106 9.10 -7.68 1.86
C ARG A 106 9.45 -8.01 3.31
N ILE A 107 8.42 -8.34 4.08
CA ILE A 107 8.56 -8.80 5.46
C ILE A 107 7.84 -10.13 5.71
N MET A 108 8.36 -10.91 6.67
CA MET A 108 7.81 -12.20 7.08
C MET A 108 7.46 -12.20 8.57
N PRO A 109 6.36 -11.53 8.96
CA PRO A 109 5.95 -11.50 10.35
C PRO A 109 5.51 -12.90 10.83
N ALA A 110 6.02 -13.33 11.98
CA ALA A 110 5.60 -14.60 12.61
C ALA A 110 4.10 -14.61 12.98
N ASN A 111 3.56 -13.45 13.34
CA ASN A 111 2.15 -13.25 13.69
C ASN A 111 1.56 -12.10 12.85
N PRO A 112 1.13 -12.38 11.61
CA PRO A 112 0.56 -11.35 10.73
C PRO A 112 -0.79 -10.87 11.27
N VAL A 113 -1.00 -9.55 11.26
CA VAL A 113 -2.26 -8.93 11.71
C VAL A 113 -3.39 -9.14 10.68
N ARG A 114 -3.04 -9.20 9.40
CA ARG A 114 -3.98 -9.38 8.30
C ARG A 114 -3.36 -10.24 7.20
N SER A 115 -4.20 -11.07 6.60
CA SER A 115 -3.90 -11.86 5.42
C SER A 115 -5.10 -11.83 4.48
N PHE A 116 -4.90 -12.14 3.21
CA PHE A 116 -6.01 -12.36 2.30
C PHE A 116 -6.76 -13.66 2.66
N ALA A 117 -8.05 -13.71 2.34
CA ALA A 117 -8.82 -14.94 2.42
C ALA A 117 -8.26 -15.99 1.44
N GLY A 118 -8.37 -17.26 1.80
CA GLY A 118 -7.82 -18.38 1.02
C GLY A 118 -6.42 -18.85 1.45
N GLY A 119 -5.79 -18.17 2.43
CA GLY A 119 -4.49 -18.57 2.97
C GLY A 119 -3.34 -17.71 2.45
N TRP A 120 -2.12 -18.11 2.81
CA TRP A 120 -0.88 -17.45 2.42
C TRP A 120 -0.11 -18.33 1.45
N PHE A 121 0.04 -17.87 0.21
CA PHE A 121 0.83 -18.54 -0.82
C PHE A 121 1.96 -17.63 -1.22
N GLU A 122 3.12 -17.79 -0.60
CA GLU A 122 4.30 -17.05 -1.05
C GLU A 122 4.79 -17.62 -2.38
N GLY A 123 5.00 -16.75 -3.37
CA GLY A 123 5.42 -17.17 -4.70
C GLY A 123 6.72 -17.97 -4.67
N ALA A 124 6.72 -19.09 -5.41
CA ALA A 124 7.87 -19.95 -5.64
C ALA A 124 8.92 -19.28 -6.54
#